data_AF-A0A1Y0HTJ4-F1
#
_entry.id   AF-A0A1Y0HTJ4-F1
#
_cell.length_a   1.000
_cell.length_b   1.000
_cell.length_c   1.000
_cell.angle_alpha   90.00
_cell.angle_beta   90.00
_cell.angle_gamma   90.00
#
_symmetry.space_group_name_H-M   'P 1'
#
loop_
_entity.id
_entity.type
_entity.pdbx_description
1 polymer ?
#
loop_
_entity_poly.entity_id
_entity_poly.type
_entity_poly.pdbx_seq_one_letter_code
_entity_poly.pdbx_strand_id
1 'polypeptide(L)'
;MTAPLPDSLDDLVLRHVATALGVAPADVDPAGDLAGLGLGSVQVLALLGDLEDALGVDLDPEAVVDNPTPRALAEHLRSVVDAPGTAA
;
A
#
# COMPACT_ATOMS: atom_id res chain seq x y z
N MET A 1 5.46 20.63 16.41
CA MET A 1 4.88 20.11 15.16
C MET A 1 5.51 18.76 14.93
N THR A 2 4.82 17.70 15.35
CA THR A 2 5.30 16.32 15.31
C THR A 2 5.56 15.91 13.87
N ALA A 3 6.82 15.69 13.51
CA ALA A 3 7.17 14.87 12.36
C ALA A 3 6.80 13.41 12.74
N PRO A 4 5.85 12.75 12.04
CA PRO A 4 5.58 11.35 12.32
C PRO A 4 6.82 10.52 11.98
N LEU A 5 7.18 9.62 12.89
CA LEU A 5 8.37 8.78 12.80
C LEU A 5 8.29 7.87 11.54
N PRO A 6 9.35 7.79 10.72
CA PRO A 6 9.36 7.13 9.41
C PRO A 6 9.49 5.59 9.43
N ASP A 7 8.74 4.90 10.29
CA ASP A 7 8.80 3.42 10.45
C ASP A 7 7.39 2.79 10.45
N SER A 8 6.52 3.13 9.50
CA SER A 8 5.17 2.57 9.45
C SER A 8 4.79 2.20 8.03
N LEU A 9 4.16 1.04 7.85
CA LEU A 9 3.82 0.47 6.55
C LEU A 9 3.09 1.45 5.63
N ASP A 10 2.35 2.40 6.21
CA ASP A 10 1.72 3.52 5.51
C ASP A 10 2.69 4.34 4.65
N ASP A 11 3.87 4.70 5.14
CA ASP A 11 4.85 5.46 4.37
C ASP A 11 5.44 4.63 3.21
N LEU A 12 5.60 3.32 3.43
CA LEU A 12 6.04 2.39 2.39
C LEU A 12 4.97 2.30 1.30
N VAL A 13 3.72 2.03 1.66
CA VAL A 13 2.58 2.01 0.72
C VAL A 13 2.45 3.35 -0.02
N LEU A 14 2.53 4.48 0.69
CA LEU A 14 2.48 5.81 0.09
C LEU A 14 3.62 6.04 -0.91
N ARG A 15 4.85 5.59 -0.62
CA ARG A 15 5.98 5.69 -1.56
C ARG A 15 5.77 4.87 -2.82
N HIS A 16 5.28 3.64 -2.72
CA HIS A 16 5.01 2.83 -3.91
C HIS A 16 3.81 3.38 -4.70
N VAL A 17 2.75 3.83 -4.01
CA VAL A 17 1.60 4.52 -4.65
C VAL A 17 2.06 5.78 -5.39
N ALA A 18 2.88 6.61 -4.74
CA ALA A 18 3.42 7.83 -5.32
C ALA A 18 4.28 7.54 -6.56
N THR A 19 5.10 6.49 -6.48
CA THR A 19 5.93 6.02 -7.60
C THR A 19 5.05 5.55 -8.77
N ALA A 20 3.99 4.80 -8.49
CA ALA A 20 3.05 4.31 -9.49
C ALA A 20 2.23 5.44 -10.16
N LEU A 21 1.94 6.50 -9.41
CA LEU A 21 1.28 7.71 -9.90
C LEU A 21 2.24 8.73 -10.53
N GLY A 22 3.56 8.60 -10.31
CA GLY A 22 4.57 9.56 -10.75
C GLY A 22 4.53 10.89 -9.98
N VAL A 23 4.01 10.89 -8.75
CA VAL A 23 3.90 12.07 -7.87
C VAL A 23 4.79 11.93 -6.64
N ALA A 24 4.86 12.97 -5.81
CA ALA A 24 5.56 12.90 -4.54
C ALA A 24 4.68 12.18 -3.49
N PRO A 25 5.25 11.38 -2.57
CA PRO A 25 4.48 10.72 -1.51
C PRO A 25 3.78 11.71 -0.56
N ALA A 26 4.30 12.94 -0.46
CA ALA A 26 3.65 14.01 0.30
C ALA A 26 2.39 14.59 -0.38
N ASP A 27 2.19 14.31 -1.68
CA ASP A 27 1.03 14.74 -2.47
C ASP A 27 -0.05 13.65 -2.54
N VAL A 28 0.28 12.43 -2.12
CA VAL A 28 -0.65 11.30 -2.06
C VAL A 28 -1.48 11.40 -0.78
N ASP A 29 -2.80 11.44 -0.92
CA ASP A 29 -3.69 11.43 0.22
C ASP A 29 -3.83 9.99 0.79
N PRO A 30 -3.41 9.73 2.04
CA PRO A 30 -3.48 8.39 2.63
C PRO A 30 -4.91 7.91 2.93
N ALA A 31 -5.88 8.83 3.00
CA ALA A 31 -7.30 8.53 3.12
C ALA A 31 -8.02 8.60 1.76
N GLY A 32 -7.28 8.92 0.70
CA GLY A 32 -7.78 9.04 -0.66
C GLY A 32 -8.02 7.67 -1.29
N ASP A 33 -9.03 7.62 -2.13
CA ASP A 33 -9.38 6.42 -2.86
C ASP A 33 -8.36 6.17 -3.98
N LEU A 34 -7.69 5.01 -3.99
CA LEU A 34 -6.67 4.64 -4.96
C LEU A 34 -7.22 4.73 -6.40
N ALA A 35 -8.46 4.28 -6.61
CA ALA A 35 -9.12 4.39 -7.91
C ALA A 35 -9.43 5.85 -8.27
N GLY A 36 -9.79 6.66 -7.28
CA GLY A 36 -10.01 8.11 -7.42
C GLY A 36 -8.72 8.90 -7.69
N LEU A 37 -7.57 8.43 -7.20
CA LEU A 37 -6.25 9.02 -7.42
C LEU A 37 -5.68 8.71 -8.81
N GLY A 38 -6.32 7.81 -9.57
CA GLY A 38 -5.89 7.41 -10.90
C GLY A 38 -5.00 6.16 -10.94
N LEU A 39 -4.95 5.37 -9.86
CA LEU A 39 -4.38 4.02 -9.92
C LEU A 39 -5.32 3.11 -10.70
N GLY A 40 -4.96 2.81 -11.95
CA GLY A 40 -5.62 1.79 -12.74
C GLY A 40 -5.19 0.38 -12.30
N SER A 41 -5.89 -0.64 -12.81
CA SER A 41 -5.59 -2.05 -12.49
C SER A 41 -4.12 -2.43 -12.70
N VAL A 42 -3.44 -1.85 -13.69
CA VAL A 42 -2.00 -2.13 -13.93
C VAL A 42 -1.13 -1.55 -12.82
N GLN A 43 -1.41 -0.32 -12.39
CA GLN A 43 -0.68 0.31 -11.29
C GLN A 43 -0.95 -0.39 -9.97
N VAL A 44 -2.18 -0.85 -9.75
CA VAL A 44 -2.56 -1.67 -8.59
C VAL A 44 -1.78 -2.98 -8.56
N LEU A 45 -1.74 -3.73 -9.66
CA LEU A 45 -1.00 -4.99 -9.73
C LEU A 45 0.51 -4.79 -9.57
N ALA A 46 1.07 -3.71 -10.13
CA ALA A 46 2.47 -3.37 -9.94
C ALA A 46 2.78 -2.98 -8.48
N LEU A 47 1.91 -2.18 -7.86
CA LEU A 47 2.01 -1.80 -6.44
C LEU A 47 1.98 -3.04 -5.54
N LEU A 48 1.03 -3.94 -5.78
CA LEU A 48 0.91 -5.19 -5.03
C LEU A 48 2.17 -6.03 -5.18
N GLY A 49 2.63 -6.30 -6.41
CA GLY A 49 3.83 -7.09 -6.64
C GLY A 49 5.09 -6.49 -5.98
N ASP A 50 5.25 -5.17 -5.98
CA ASP A 50 6.37 -4.49 -5.31
C ASP A 50 6.28 -4.66 -3.78
N LEU A 51 5.07 -4.57 -3.21
CA LEU A 51 4.82 -4.75 -1.77
C LEU A 51 5.02 -6.21 -1.35
N GLU A 52 4.58 -7.16 -2.16
CA GLU A 52 4.75 -8.60 -1.96
C GLU A 52 6.24 -8.97 -1.94
N ASP A 53 7.03 -8.48 -2.90
CA ASP A 53 8.48 -8.71 -2.96
C ASP A 53 9.22 -8.04 -1.79
N ALA A 54 8.83 -6.81 -1.44
CA ALA A 54 9.48 -6.06 -0.37
C ALA A 54 9.20 -6.63 1.03
N LEU A 55 7.99 -7.15 1.26
CA LEU A 55 7.55 -7.65 2.57
C LEU A 55 7.59 -9.18 2.66
N GLY A 56 7.72 -9.89 1.54
CA GLY A 56 7.69 -11.36 1.48
C GLY A 56 6.32 -11.94 1.82
N VAL A 57 5.24 -11.24 1.47
CA VAL A 57 3.84 -11.66 1.70
C VAL A 57 3.14 -11.84 0.38
N ASP A 58 2.04 -12.61 0.37
CA ASP A 58 1.16 -12.75 -0.79
C ASP A 58 -0.02 -11.77 -0.61
N LEU A 59 -0.25 -10.90 -1.60
CA LEU A 59 -1.34 -9.92 -1.58
C LEU A 59 -2.28 -10.15 -2.73
N ASP A 60 -3.52 -10.49 -2.37
CA ASP A 60 -4.56 -10.66 -3.35
C ASP A 60 -5.02 -9.28 -3.88
N PRO A 61 -5.23 -9.10 -5.19
CA PRO A 61 -5.82 -7.89 -5.74
C PRO A 61 -7.22 -7.59 -5.16
N GLU A 62 -7.93 -8.59 -4.64
CA GLU A 62 -9.15 -8.36 -3.84
C GLU A 62 -8.89 -7.44 -2.64
N ALA A 63 -7.69 -7.44 -2.04
CA ALA A 63 -7.36 -6.56 -0.92
C ALA A 63 -7.41 -5.08 -1.30
N VAL A 64 -7.05 -4.70 -2.53
CA VAL A 64 -7.14 -3.30 -3.00
C VAL A 64 -8.58 -2.91 -3.32
N VAL A 65 -9.40 -3.89 -3.71
CA VAL A 65 -10.85 -3.67 -3.94
C VAL A 65 -11.59 -3.51 -2.60
N ASP A 66 -11.26 -4.32 -1.60
CA ASP A 66 -11.84 -4.26 -0.25
C ASP A 66 -11.28 -3.06 0.55
N ASN A 67 -10.01 -2.70 0.30
CA ASN A 67 -9.28 -1.61 0.94
C ASN A 67 -8.86 -0.57 -0.12
N PRO A 68 -9.80 0.25 -0.63
CA PRO A 68 -9.51 1.21 -1.69
C PRO A 68 -8.69 2.41 -1.21
N THR A 69 -8.14 2.40 0.00
CA THR A 69 -7.31 3.50 0.52
C THR A 69 -5.92 3.00 0.92
N PRO A 70 -4.87 3.82 0.75
CA PRO A 70 -3.50 3.48 1.16
C PRO A 70 -3.43 3.07 2.64
N ARG A 71 -4.16 3.79 3.49
CA ARG A 71 -4.21 3.52 4.93
C ARG A 71 -4.85 2.16 5.25
N ALA A 72 -5.96 1.81 4.59
CA ALA A 72 -6.61 0.52 4.83
C ALA A 72 -5.72 -0.64 4.32
N LEU A 73 -5.04 -0.45 3.19
CA LEU A 73 -4.06 -1.40 2.68
C LEU A 73 -2.89 -1.60 3.67
N ALA A 74 -2.35 -0.50 4.22
CA ALA A 74 -1.27 -0.55 5.20
C ALA A 74 -1.66 -1.26 6.50
N GLU A 75 -2.89 -1.04 7.00
CA GLU A 75 -3.43 -1.76 8.16
C GLU A 75 -3.63 -3.25 7.86
N HIS A 76 -4.14 -3.59 6.67
CA HIS A 76 -4.27 -4.99 6.23
C HIS A 76 -2.90 -5.67 6.19
N LEU A 77 -1.92 -5.06 5.52
CA LEU A 77 -0.55 -5.53 5.44
C LEU A 77 0.08 -5.72 6.81
N ARG A 78 -0.14 -4.79 7.74
CA ARG A 78 0.33 -4.91 9.12
C ARG A 78 -0.21 -6.18 9.77
N SER A 79 -1.49 -6.50 9.55
CA SER A 79 -2.09 -7.75 10.04
C SER A 79 -1.51 -8.99 9.36
N VAL A 80 -1.15 -8.92 8.07
CA VAL A 80 -0.56 -10.05 7.34
C VAL A 80 0.88 -10.31 7.79
N VAL A 81 1.69 -9.25 7.96
CA VAL A 81 3.09 -9.35 8.40
C VAL A 81 3.18 -9.72 9.89
N ASP A 82 2.26 -9.21 10.73
CA ASP A 82 2.19 -9.55 12.17
C ASP A 82 1.62 -10.96 12.43
N ALA A 83 0.97 -11.56 11.44
CA ALA A 83 0.65 -12.99 11.44
C ALA A 83 1.82 -13.78 10.83
N PRO A 84 2.82 -14.24 11.61
CA PRO A 84 3.88 -15.07 11.06
C PRO A 84 3.28 -16.37 10.53
N GLY A 85 3.19 -16.44 9.20
CA GLY A 85 2.80 -17.60 8.43
C GLY A 85 1.30 -17.71 8.18
N THR A 86 0.91 -17.80 6.92
CA THR A 86 0.52 -19.09 6.32
C THR A 86 0.43 -18.98 4.79
N ALA A 87 1.49 -19.38 4.09
CA ALA A 87 1.47 -19.99 2.75
C ALA A 87 2.90 -20.52 2.49
N ALA A 88 3.20 -21.81 2.70
CA ALA A 88 2.88 -23.01 1.90
C ALA A 88 4.10 -23.45 1.07
#